data_AF-A0A5N6M1I2-F1
#
_entry.id   AF-A0A5N6M1I2-F1
#
_cell.length_a   1.000
_cell.length_b   1.000
_cell.length_c   1.000
_cell.angle_alpha   90.00
_cell.angle_beta   90.00
_cell.angle_gamma   90.00
#
_symmetry.space_group_name_H-M   'P 1'
#
loop_
_entity.id
_entity.type
_entity.pdbx_description
1 polymer ?
#
loop_
_entity_poly.entity_id
_entity_poly.type
_entity_poly.pdbx_seq_one_letter_code
_entity_poly.pdbx_strand_id
1 'polypeptide(L)'
;MGDFNLALVIVAIVVCVLVFIFNVYLLVNYQHPDDKNQAYFPKFVVVFGLSVAAISILMLPADVANRQACRNAIYNGACNLTLPMKDLWLAIYIIDSILVFFVIPFAMFYYEGDQDKTVGKRMKSALMWVISTAIVCGLLLGILYGLVGKVDFNVRHLESSTAAFPNNFSFSSSEPCIGNGARQCSGYTASPSSKTTWTMRSTFPEYVVALTTIVGSVLFSIFGGVGIACLPLGLIFSFIRRPKAVITRSQYIKEATELGKKARELKKAADALHQEQKNGSKGRKWRKNIKAVEKELLLLEDDVNALEEMYPQGEKAEATWAMTILGYLAKLVLGVFGSPWNCSICIFLLLPFACCDCWGNDAWPETGVYHYPSNEVMTF
;
A
#
# COMPACT_ATOMS: atom_id res chain seq x y z
N MET A 1 -11.38 32.97 12.07
CA MET A 1 -11.51 32.21 10.80
C MET A 1 -10.12 31.99 10.18
N GLY A 2 -9.22 31.32 10.91
CA GLY A 2 -7.88 30.92 10.41
C GLY A 2 -7.39 29.58 10.96
N ASP A 3 -8.16 28.91 11.82
CA ASP A 3 -7.65 27.83 12.67
C ASP A 3 -7.74 26.43 12.04
N PHE A 4 -8.59 26.25 11.02
CA PHE A 4 -8.80 24.93 10.40
C PHE A 4 -7.54 24.40 9.69
N ASN A 5 -6.74 25.25 9.05
CA ASN A 5 -5.54 24.81 8.34
C ASN A 5 -4.40 24.48 9.31
N LEU A 6 -4.22 25.29 10.36
CA LEU A 6 -3.27 25.01 11.44
C LEU A 6 -3.63 23.70 12.15
N ALA A 7 -4.92 23.48 12.43
CA ALA A 7 -5.40 22.23 13.01
C ALA A 7 -5.10 21.02 12.10
N LEU A 8 -5.31 21.14 10.78
CA LEU A 8 -5.03 20.05 9.82
C LEU A 8 -3.54 19.71 9.77
N VAL A 9 -2.67 20.73 9.79
CA VAL A 9 -1.21 20.54 9.87
C VAL A 9 -0.80 19.86 11.17
N ILE A 10 -1.34 20.31 12.31
CA ILE A 10 -1.05 19.69 13.62
C ILE A 10 -1.49 18.23 13.64
N VAL A 11 -2.71 17.95 13.16
CA VAL A 11 -3.22 16.57 13.08
C VAL A 11 -2.34 15.72 12.16
N ALA A 12 -1.93 16.23 11.00
CA ALA A 12 -1.03 15.52 10.10
C ALA A 12 0.31 15.18 10.78
N ILE A 13 0.91 16.12 11.51
CA ILE A 13 2.17 15.89 12.25
C ILE A 13 1.97 14.83 13.34
N VAL A 14 0.92 14.97 14.16
CA VAL A 14 0.62 14.02 15.25
C VAL A 14 0.40 12.62 14.70
N VAL A 15 -0.37 12.48 13.63
CA VAL A 15 -0.64 11.19 12.98
C VAL A 15 0.65 10.59 12.42
N CYS A 16 1.52 11.37 11.77
CA CYS A 16 2.81 10.89 11.29
C CYS A 16 3.69 10.36 12.44
N VAL A 17 3.73 11.04 13.59
CA VAL A 17 4.47 10.58 14.78
C VAL A 17 3.88 9.29 15.33
N LEU A 18 2.54 9.19 15.43
CA LEU A 18 1.86 7.97 15.90
C LEU A 18 2.14 6.78 14.98
N VAL A 19 2.11 6.98 13.66
CA VAL A 19 2.45 5.96 12.67
C VAL A 19 3.90 5.47 12.86
N PHE A 20 4.84 6.40 13.08
CA PHE A 20 6.23 6.03 13.33
C PHE A 20 6.39 5.20 14.61
N ILE A 21 5.77 5.62 15.72
CA ILE A 21 5.78 4.87 17.00
C ILE A 21 5.19 3.47 16.82
N PHE A 22 4.07 3.37 16.11
CA PHE A 22 3.42 2.09 15.83
C PHE A 22 4.32 1.15 15.01
N ASN A 23 5.00 1.67 13.99
CA ASN A 23 5.93 0.88 13.18
C ASN A 23 7.17 0.44 13.97
N VAL A 24 7.67 1.27 14.89
CA VAL A 24 8.73 0.86 15.83
C VAL A 24 8.24 -0.26 16.74
N TYR A 25 7.01 -0.15 17.27
CA TYR A 25 6.40 -1.20 18.09
C TYR A 25 6.28 -2.53 17.32
N LEU A 26 5.79 -2.49 16.08
CA LEU A 26 5.72 -3.68 15.22
C LEU A 26 7.09 -4.32 15.04
N LEU A 27 8.13 -3.52 14.76
CA LEU A 27 9.48 -4.06 14.61
C LEU A 27 9.99 -4.71 15.89
N VAL A 28 9.77 -4.09 17.06
CA VAL A 28 10.24 -4.64 18.34
C VAL A 28 9.53 -5.94 18.71
N ASN A 29 8.25 -6.09 18.35
CA ASN A 29 7.46 -7.27 18.67
C ASN A 29 7.69 -8.44 17.70
N TYR A 30 7.90 -8.16 16.41
CA TYR A 30 8.05 -9.17 15.36
C TYR A 30 9.51 -9.45 14.96
N GLN A 31 10.51 -8.77 15.55
CA GLN A 31 11.92 -9.10 15.31
C GLN A 31 12.27 -10.47 15.88
N HIS A 32 13.10 -11.22 15.14
CA HIS A 32 13.64 -12.49 15.61
C HIS A 32 14.55 -12.26 16.84
N PRO A 33 14.50 -13.13 17.88
CA PRO A 33 15.30 -12.97 19.09
C PRO A 33 16.81 -12.87 18.82
N ASP A 34 17.30 -13.57 17.80
CA ASP A 34 18.73 -13.56 17.42
C ASP A 34 19.19 -12.23 16.78
N ASP A 35 18.25 -11.39 16.31
CA ASP A 35 18.57 -10.14 15.61
C ASP A 35 18.34 -8.90 16.49
N LYS A 36 18.02 -9.03 17.79
CA LYS A 36 17.61 -7.90 18.66
C LYS A 36 18.56 -6.69 18.62
N ASN A 37 19.88 -6.90 18.61
CA ASN A 37 20.89 -5.83 18.66
C ASN A 37 21.81 -5.77 17.42
N GLN A 38 21.41 -6.41 16.31
CA GLN A 38 22.18 -6.41 15.06
C GLN A 38 21.41 -5.67 13.95
N ALA A 39 22.11 -5.36 12.85
CA ALA A 39 21.55 -4.81 11.61
C ALA A 39 20.64 -3.56 11.75
N TYR A 40 21.09 -2.51 12.42
CA TYR A 40 20.33 -1.25 12.59
C TYR A 40 19.90 -0.58 11.27
N PHE A 41 20.72 -0.68 10.21
CA PHE A 41 20.41 -0.04 8.92
C PHE A 41 19.18 -0.66 8.22
N PRO A 42 19.10 -1.99 7.98
CA PRO A 42 17.88 -2.61 7.48
C PRO A 42 16.64 -2.35 8.36
N LYS A 43 16.80 -2.37 9.69
CA LYS A 43 15.70 -2.07 10.62
C LYS A 43 15.14 -0.66 10.42
N PHE A 44 16.02 0.34 10.26
CA PHE A 44 15.61 1.70 9.95
C PHE A 44 14.85 1.78 8.62
N VAL A 45 15.35 1.11 7.58
CA VAL A 45 14.69 1.07 6.26
C VAL A 45 13.30 0.44 6.34
N VAL A 46 13.11 -0.60 7.15
CA VAL A 46 11.80 -1.24 7.36
C VAL A 46 10.84 -0.27 8.06
N VAL A 47 11.23 0.35 9.17
CA VAL A 47 10.36 1.31 9.88
C VAL A 47 10.01 2.51 9.00
N PHE A 48 11.00 3.03 8.28
CA PHE A 48 10.79 4.16 7.38
C PHE A 48 9.86 3.78 6.22
N GLY A 49 10.10 2.64 5.55
CA GLY A 49 9.26 2.17 4.44
C GLY A 49 7.82 1.89 4.86
N LEU A 50 7.60 1.24 6.01
CA LEU A 50 6.25 1.04 6.55
C LEU A 50 5.57 2.36 6.93
N SER A 51 6.35 3.35 7.40
CA SER A 51 5.81 4.67 7.75
C SER A 51 5.37 5.44 6.52
N VAL A 52 6.19 5.50 5.48
CA VAL A 52 5.82 6.18 4.23
C VAL A 52 4.58 5.51 3.61
N ALA A 53 4.55 4.17 3.52
CA ALA A 53 3.39 3.45 2.98
C ALA A 53 2.09 3.74 3.75
N ALA A 54 2.13 3.77 5.09
CA ALA A 54 0.98 4.11 5.91
C ALA A 54 0.55 5.58 5.73
N ILE A 55 1.51 6.51 5.62
CA ILE A 55 1.24 7.92 5.35
C ILE A 55 0.59 8.09 3.96
N SER A 56 1.03 7.36 2.94
CA SER A 56 0.43 7.38 1.59
C SER A 56 -1.06 7.06 1.61
N ILE A 57 -1.50 6.13 2.47
CA ILE A 57 -2.92 5.80 2.65
C ILE A 57 -3.67 6.92 3.38
N LEU A 58 -3.07 7.46 4.45
CA LEU A 58 -3.67 8.53 5.27
C LEU A 58 -3.71 9.90 4.56
N MET A 59 -3.01 10.03 3.43
CA MET A 59 -3.05 11.21 2.60
C MET A 59 -4.39 11.39 1.87
N LEU A 60 -5.13 10.31 1.60
CA LEU A 60 -6.46 10.37 0.99
C LEU A 60 -7.48 11.15 1.85
N PRO A 61 -7.74 10.78 3.12
CA PRO A 61 -8.63 11.56 3.97
C PRO A 61 -8.09 12.97 4.25
N ALA A 62 -6.75 13.15 4.28
CA ALA A 62 -6.16 14.48 4.41
C ALA A 62 -6.46 15.38 3.20
N ASP A 63 -6.40 14.86 1.96
CA ASP A 63 -6.77 15.60 0.75
C ASP A 63 -8.27 15.96 0.76
N VAL A 64 -9.15 15.02 1.11
CA VAL A 64 -10.59 15.29 1.25
C VAL A 64 -10.86 16.41 2.27
N ALA A 65 -10.22 16.35 3.44
CA ALA A 65 -10.34 17.38 4.46
C ALA A 65 -9.79 18.74 3.98
N ASN A 66 -8.66 18.74 3.27
CA ASN A 66 -8.03 19.95 2.73
C ASN A 66 -8.90 20.62 1.65
N ARG A 67 -9.54 19.86 0.76
CA ARG A 67 -10.50 20.39 -0.23
C ARG A 67 -11.76 20.95 0.44
N GLN A 68 -12.27 20.25 1.47
CA GLN A 68 -13.43 20.71 2.21
C GLN A 68 -13.16 22.04 2.94
N ALA A 69 -11.93 22.24 3.43
CA ALA A 69 -11.53 23.51 4.05
C ALA A 69 -11.58 24.71 3.09
N CYS A 70 -11.36 24.48 1.78
CA CYS A 70 -11.43 25.52 0.75
C CYS A 70 -12.85 25.81 0.22
N ARG A 71 -13.83 24.91 0.44
CA ARG A 71 -15.16 25.02 -0.19
C ARG A 71 -15.95 26.27 0.24
N ASN A 72 -15.66 26.83 1.42
CA ASN A 72 -16.34 28.00 1.98
C ASN A 72 -15.54 29.30 1.82
N ALA A 73 -14.41 29.29 1.11
CA ALA A 73 -13.59 30.47 0.88
C ALA A 73 -14.22 31.37 -0.20
N ILE A 74 -14.70 32.55 0.20
CA ILE A 74 -15.36 33.54 -0.68
C ILE A 74 -14.34 34.24 -1.62
N TYR A 75 -13.04 34.13 -1.34
CA TYR A 75 -11.96 34.78 -2.09
C TYR A 75 -10.86 33.77 -2.46
N ASN A 76 -10.45 33.76 -3.74
CA ASN A 76 -9.46 32.83 -4.30
C ASN A 76 -8.11 32.82 -3.54
N GLY A 77 -7.74 33.91 -2.86
CA GLY A 77 -6.50 33.99 -2.08
C GLY A 77 -6.54 33.29 -0.71
N ALA A 78 -7.73 32.98 -0.15
CA ALA A 78 -7.83 32.30 1.16
C ALA A 78 -7.42 30.82 1.10
N CYS A 79 -7.45 30.21 -0.10
CA CYS A 79 -6.96 28.86 -0.34
C CYS A 79 -5.42 28.76 -0.33
N ASN A 80 -4.68 29.88 -0.36
CA ASN A 80 -3.21 29.86 -0.35
C ASN A 80 -2.62 29.46 1.02
N LEU A 81 -3.45 29.39 2.07
CA LEU A 81 -3.06 28.93 3.40
C LEU A 81 -3.30 27.43 3.61
N THR A 82 -3.72 26.70 2.57
CA THR A 82 -3.97 25.25 2.62
C THR A 82 -2.71 24.45 2.30
N LEU A 83 -2.70 23.15 2.67
CA LEU A 83 -1.58 22.27 2.36
C LEU A 83 -1.45 22.09 0.84
N PRO A 84 -0.25 22.23 0.25
CA PRO A 84 -0.01 22.04 -1.17
C PRO A 84 -0.07 20.54 -1.53
N MET A 85 -1.28 20.01 -1.65
CA MET A 85 -1.51 18.57 -1.81
C MET A 85 -0.87 18.00 -3.07
N LYS A 86 -0.83 18.75 -4.18
CA LYS A 86 -0.16 18.31 -5.42
C LYS A 86 1.31 18.00 -5.17
N ASP A 87 2.02 18.91 -4.49
CA ASP A 87 3.44 18.77 -4.22
C ASP A 87 3.71 17.69 -3.18
N LEU A 88 2.83 17.54 -2.17
CA LEU A 88 2.93 16.47 -1.17
C LEU A 88 2.72 15.08 -1.78
N TRP A 89 1.71 14.90 -2.63
CA TRP A 89 1.48 13.65 -3.35
C TRP A 89 2.68 13.30 -4.24
N LEU A 90 3.18 14.27 -4.99
CA LEU A 90 4.34 14.07 -5.87
C LEU A 90 5.61 13.74 -5.05
N ALA A 91 5.84 14.44 -3.94
CA ALA A 91 6.96 14.16 -3.04
C ALA A 91 6.92 12.75 -2.46
N ILE A 92 5.76 12.33 -1.94
CA ILE A 92 5.61 11.00 -1.32
C ILE A 92 5.75 9.89 -2.36
N TYR A 93 5.14 10.02 -3.55
CA TYR A 93 5.29 9.01 -4.60
C TYR A 93 6.71 8.92 -5.17
N ILE A 94 7.45 10.04 -5.21
CA ILE A 94 8.87 10.02 -5.58
C ILE A 94 9.69 9.31 -4.48
N ILE A 95 9.42 9.60 -3.21
CA ILE A 95 10.07 8.90 -2.08
C ILE A 95 9.77 7.40 -2.15
N ASP A 96 8.52 7.00 -2.38
CA ASP A 96 8.12 5.60 -2.54
C ASP A 96 8.87 4.93 -3.70
N SER A 97 8.97 5.61 -4.84
CA SER A 97 9.73 5.13 -6.01
C SER A 97 11.21 4.93 -5.67
N ILE A 98 11.83 5.88 -4.97
CA ILE A 98 13.23 5.78 -4.54
C ILE A 98 13.42 4.62 -3.55
N LEU A 99 12.49 4.46 -2.61
CA LEU A 99 12.53 3.38 -1.63
C LEU A 99 12.47 2.01 -2.31
N VAL A 100 11.52 1.81 -3.23
CA VAL A 100 11.30 0.53 -3.91
C VAL A 100 12.44 0.17 -4.85
N PHE A 101 12.93 1.11 -5.67
CA PHE A 101 13.94 0.79 -6.68
C PHE A 101 15.38 0.83 -6.18
N PHE A 102 15.68 1.61 -5.13
CA PHE A 102 17.06 1.83 -4.68
C PHE A 102 17.30 1.40 -3.25
N VAL A 103 16.54 1.94 -2.28
CA VAL A 103 16.86 1.78 -0.85
C VAL A 103 16.57 0.38 -0.34
N ILE A 104 15.42 -0.22 -0.70
CA ILE A 104 15.06 -1.57 -0.28
C ILE A 104 15.99 -2.62 -0.91
N PRO A 105 16.24 -2.62 -2.24
CA PRO A 105 17.22 -3.53 -2.84
C PRO A 105 18.61 -3.35 -2.24
N PHE A 106 19.03 -2.11 -1.99
CA PHE A 106 20.29 -1.84 -1.31
C PHE A 106 20.34 -2.46 0.08
N ALA A 107 19.30 -2.26 0.90
CA ALA A 107 19.22 -2.81 2.24
C ALA A 107 19.19 -4.35 2.24
N MET A 108 18.52 -4.96 1.25
CA MET A 108 18.48 -6.41 1.07
C MET A 108 19.87 -6.97 0.71
N PHE A 109 20.53 -6.45 -0.34
CA PHE A 109 21.87 -6.90 -0.72
C PHE A 109 22.92 -6.57 0.34
N TYR A 110 22.75 -5.46 1.06
CA TYR A 110 23.55 -5.17 2.22
C TYR A 110 23.31 -6.26 3.26
N TYR A 111 22.09 -6.54 3.69
CA TYR A 111 21.79 -7.54 4.72
C TYR A 111 22.29 -8.96 4.36
N GLU A 112 22.08 -9.41 3.11
CA GLU A 112 22.54 -10.71 2.62
C GLU A 112 24.07 -10.79 2.40
N GLY A 113 24.75 -9.64 2.37
CA GLY A 113 26.20 -9.57 2.26
C GLY A 113 26.87 -10.31 3.41
N ASP A 114 27.79 -11.23 3.05
CA ASP A 114 28.58 -12.05 3.97
C ASP A 114 29.07 -11.24 5.19
N GLN A 115 28.65 -11.63 6.39
CA GLN A 115 29.01 -10.95 7.64
C GLN A 115 30.52 -11.03 7.92
N ASP A 116 31.21 -11.97 7.27
CA ASP A 116 32.66 -12.16 7.35
C ASP A 116 33.46 -11.09 6.57
N LYS A 117 32.80 -10.27 5.75
CA LYS A 117 33.44 -9.19 4.96
C LYS A 117 33.39 -7.86 5.71
N THR A 118 34.51 -7.12 5.66
CA THR A 118 34.58 -5.72 6.13
C THR A 118 33.44 -4.87 5.56
N VAL A 119 32.87 -3.98 6.38
CA VAL A 119 31.72 -3.11 6.05
C VAL A 119 31.88 -2.42 4.69
N GLY A 120 33.08 -1.93 4.35
CA GLY A 120 33.34 -1.26 3.07
C GLY A 120 33.22 -2.17 1.84
N LYS A 121 33.66 -3.44 1.93
CA LYS A 121 33.52 -4.41 0.83
C LYS A 121 32.05 -4.80 0.62
N ARG A 122 31.30 -4.91 1.71
CA ARG A 122 29.85 -5.17 1.70
C ARG A 122 29.08 -4.02 1.06
N MET A 123 29.38 -2.79 1.46
CA MET A 123 28.83 -1.55 0.89
C MET A 123 29.10 -1.45 -0.62
N LYS A 124 30.36 -1.68 -1.04
CA LYS A 124 30.73 -1.64 -2.46
C LYS A 124 30.01 -2.72 -3.27
N SER A 125 29.90 -3.94 -2.74
CA SER A 125 29.17 -5.03 -3.39
C SER A 125 27.70 -4.68 -3.58
N ALA A 126 27.02 -4.22 -2.51
CA ALA A 126 25.62 -3.84 -2.57
C ALA A 126 25.38 -2.67 -3.55
N LEU A 127 26.25 -1.65 -3.55
CA LEU A 127 26.17 -0.53 -4.48
C LEU A 127 26.32 -0.96 -5.95
N MET A 128 27.22 -1.89 -6.27
CA MET A 128 27.37 -2.37 -7.65
C MET A 128 26.10 -3.05 -8.16
N TRP A 129 25.43 -3.85 -7.33
CA TRP A 129 24.15 -4.47 -7.68
C TRP A 129 23.05 -3.44 -7.88
N VAL A 130 22.95 -2.45 -6.99
CA VAL A 130 21.94 -1.38 -7.09
C VAL A 130 22.16 -0.50 -8.32
N ILE A 131 23.42 -0.18 -8.65
CA ILE A 131 23.75 0.56 -9.87
C ILE A 131 23.37 -0.26 -11.11
N SER A 132 23.67 -1.56 -11.11
CA SER A 132 23.31 -2.44 -12.22
C SER A 132 21.79 -2.50 -12.41
N THR A 133 21.01 -2.64 -11.34
CA THR A 133 19.54 -2.63 -11.43
C THR A 133 19.01 -1.26 -11.84
N ALA A 134 19.60 -0.17 -11.33
CA ALA A 134 19.22 1.19 -11.69
C ALA A 134 19.44 1.50 -13.16
N ILE A 135 20.54 1.02 -13.76
CA ILE A 135 20.81 1.18 -15.20
C ILE A 135 19.74 0.45 -16.02
N VAL A 136 19.42 -0.79 -15.66
CA VAL A 136 18.41 -1.59 -16.38
C VAL A 136 17.04 -0.94 -16.27
N CYS A 137 16.61 -0.56 -15.06
CA CYS A 137 15.32 0.11 -14.83
C CYS A 137 15.26 1.49 -15.50
N GLY A 138 16.33 2.27 -15.44
CA GLY A 138 16.41 3.60 -16.05
C GLY A 138 16.37 3.56 -17.57
N LEU A 139 17.07 2.61 -18.20
CA LEU A 139 17.00 2.39 -19.65
C LEU A 139 15.59 1.97 -20.07
N LEU A 140 14.97 1.04 -19.32
CA LEU A 140 13.61 0.59 -19.60
C LEU A 140 12.61 1.75 -19.49
N LEU A 141 12.62 2.49 -18.39
CA LEU A 141 11.75 3.66 -18.19
C LEU A 141 12.01 4.77 -19.22
N GLY A 142 13.27 5.00 -19.61
CA GLY A 142 13.63 5.98 -20.62
C GLY A 142 13.12 5.64 -22.02
N ILE A 143 13.22 4.37 -22.43
CA ILE A 143 12.67 3.89 -23.70
C ILE A 143 11.14 4.00 -23.68
N LEU A 144 10.50 3.55 -22.60
CA LEU A 144 9.05 3.64 -22.46
C LEU A 144 8.55 5.10 -22.47
N TYR A 145 9.24 6.03 -21.80
CA TYR A 145 8.92 7.45 -21.85
C TYR A 145 9.12 8.06 -23.25
N GLY A 146 10.11 7.59 -24.01
CA GLY A 146 10.32 8.00 -25.40
C GLY A 146 9.17 7.58 -26.33
N LEU A 147 8.61 6.39 -26.11
CA LEU A 147 7.58 5.80 -26.96
C LEU A 147 6.14 6.20 -26.55
N VAL A 148 5.86 6.25 -25.23
CA VAL A 148 4.49 6.36 -24.66
C VAL A 148 4.39 7.51 -23.65
N GLY A 149 5.33 8.45 -23.63
CA GLY A 149 5.30 9.62 -22.73
C GLY A 149 4.38 10.77 -23.17
N LYS A 150 3.44 10.51 -24.07
CA LYS A 150 2.45 11.50 -24.55
C LYS A 150 1.08 11.15 -24.01
N VAL A 151 0.35 12.17 -23.56
CA VAL A 151 -1.02 12.06 -23.07
C VAL A 151 -1.93 12.82 -24.04
N ASP A 152 -3.00 12.17 -24.47
CA ASP A 152 -3.98 12.74 -25.39
C ASP A 152 -5.23 13.16 -24.61
N PHE A 153 -5.51 14.46 -24.62
CA PHE A 153 -6.72 15.02 -24.01
C PHE A 153 -7.80 15.21 -25.06
N ASN A 154 -9.01 14.73 -24.76
CA ASN A 154 -10.17 15.02 -25.58
C ASN A 154 -10.66 16.43 -25.25
N VAL A 155 -10.43 17.39 -26.15
CA VAL A 155 -10.87 18.77 -26.01
C VAL A 155 -11.98 19.09 -27.01
N ARG A 156 -12.89 19.99 -26.64
CA ARG A 156 -13.87 20.56 -27.56
C ARG A 156 -13.45 21.97 -27.91
N HIS A 157 -13.18 22.23 -29.19
CA HIS A 157 -12.91 23.59 -29.64
C HIS A 157 -14.23 24.37 -29.64
N LEU A 158 -14.23 25.48 -28.90
CA LEU A 158 -15.33 26.44 -28.88
C LEU A 158 -14.91 27.63 -29.72
N GLU A 159 -15.57 27.82 -30.85
CA GLU A 159 -15.45 29.03 -31.64
C GLU A 159 -16.54 29.99 -31.21
N SER A 160 -16.15 31.19 -30.80
CA SER A 160 -17.07 32.28 -30.51
C SER A 160 -16.83 33.38 -31.54
N SER A 161 -17.88 33.79 -32.24
CA SER A 161 -17.80 34.95 -33.12
C SER A 161 -17.89 36.23 -32.28
N THR A 162 -17.04 37.21 -32.59
CA THR A 162 -17.16 38.55 -32.02
C THR A 162 -18.21 39.33 -32.79
N ALA A 163 -19.20 39.88 -32.10
CA ALA A 163 -20.13 40.85 -32.67
C ALA A 163 -19.62 42.27 -32.38
N ALA A 164 -19.77 43.19 -33.34
CA ALA A 164 -19.50 44.60 -33.10
C ALA A 164 -20.44 45.13 -32.00
N PHE A 165 -19.89 45.95 -31.11
CA PHE A 165 -20.64 46.55 -30.01
C PHE A 165 -21.81 47.38 -30.56
N PRO A 166 -23.09 47.04 -30.28
CA PRO A 166 -24.22 47.82 -30.75
C PRO A 166 -24.38 49.10 -29.93
N ASN A 167 -24.86 50.17 -30.58
CA ASN A 167 -25.04 51.49 -29.96
C ASN A 167 -26.28 51.60 -29.04
N ASN A 168 -27.09 50.54 -28.95
CA ASN A 168 -28.35 50.52 -28.20
C ASN A 168 -28.44 49.27 -27.32
N PHE A 169 -28.24 49.44 -26.03
CA PHE A 169 -28.54 48.38 -25.06
C PHE A 169 -29.83 48.67 -24.32
N SER A 170 -30.74 47.70 -24.32
CA SER A 170 -31.77 47.58 -23.29
C SER A 170 -31.31 46.44 -22.37
N PHE A 171 -30.55 46.78 -21.33
CA PHE A 171 -30.12 45.79 -20.35
C PHE A 171 -31.27 45.52 -19.39
N SER A 172 -31.88 44.34 -19.48
CA SER A 172 -32.72 43.80 -18.41
C SER A 172 -31.94 42.69 -17.71
N SER A 173 -32.07 42.56 -16.40
CA SER A 173 -31.47 41.45 -15.64
C SER A 173 -31.98 40.07 -16.07
N SER A 174 -33.02 40.03 -16.92
CA SER A 174 -33.67 38.84 -17.42
C SER A 174 -33.20 38.38 -18.80
N GLU A 175 -32.51 39.22 -19.59
CA GLU A 175 -32.11 38.88 -20.97
C GLU A 175 -30.59 38.79 -21.16
N PRO A 176 -30.09 37.78 -21.91
CA PRO A 176 -28.67 37.65 -22.21
C PRO A 176 -28.17 38.82 -23.08
N CYS A 177 -26.91 39.21 -22.89
CA CYS A 177 -26.32 40.37 -23.58
C CYS A 177 -26.14 40.14 -25.09
N ILE A 178 -26.03 38.88 -25.56
CA ILE A 178 -25.86 38.51 -26.97
C ILE A 178 -26.53 37.14 -27.22
N GLY A 179 -27.48 37.07 -28.16
CA GLY A 179 -28.09 35.83 -28.68
C GLY A 179 -29.48 35.46 -28.12
N ASN A 180 -30.32 34.84 -28.95
CA ASN A 180 -31.63 34.29 -28.57
C ASN A 180 -31.49 32.81 -28.19
N GLY A 181 -31.21 32.51 -26.91
CA GLY A 181 -31.40 31.16 -26.40
C GLY A 181 -30.40 30.68 -25.34
N ALA A 182 -30.98 30.24 -24.22
CA ALA A 182 -30.44 29.39 -23.15
C ALA A 182 -29.28 29.94 -22.29
N ARG A 183 -29.50 29.91 -20.96
CA ARG A 183 -28.49 30.02 -19.89
C ARG A 183 -27.58 28.78 -19.82
N GLN A 184 -27.25 28.19 -20.96
CA GLN A 184 -26.46 26.95 -21.05
C GLN A 184 -25.08 27.26 -21.60
N CYS A 185 -24.04 26.68 -20.99
CA CYS A 185 -22.68 26.88 -21.45
C CYS A 185 -22.51 26.33 -22.87
N SER A 186 -21.88 27.09 -23.76
CA SER A 186 -21.66 26.74 -25.17
C SER A 186 -20.92 25.41 -25.37
N GLY A 187 -20.24 24.90 -24.34
CA GLY A 187 -19.64 23.56 -24.30
C GLY A 187 -20.63 22.40 -24.44
N TYR A 188 -21.87 22.58 -23.99
CA TYR A 188 -22.93 21.55 -24.07
C TYR A 188 -23.65 21.55 -25.41
N THR A 189 -23.71 22.69 -26.10
CA THR A 189 -24.39 22.85 -27.39
C THR A 189 -23.45 22.67 -28.58
N ALA A 190 -22.15 22.50 -28.35
CA ALA A 190 -21.17 22.28 -29.40
C ALA A 190 -21.39 20.92 -30.11
N SER A 191 -21.32 20.92 -31.45
CA SER A 191 -21.48 19.72 -32.28
C SER A 191 -20.48 18.61 -31.88
N PRO A 192 -20.84 17.32 -31.95
CA PRO A 192 -19.91 16.21 -31.73
C PRO A 192 -18.64 16.27 -32.60
N SER A 193 -18.71 16.92 -33.77
CA SER A 193 -17.58 17.14 -34.68
C SER A 193 -16.54 18.15 -34.17
N SER A 194 -16.82 18.88 -33.08
CA SER A 194 -15.87 19.81 -32.43
C SER A 194 -14.89 19.10 -31.48
N LYS A 195 -15.05 17.79 -31.28
CA LYS A 195 -14.16 16.98 -30.43
C LYS A 195 -12.86 16.72 -31.18
N THR A 196 -11.76 17.22 -30.63
CA THR A 196 -10.40 17.00 -31.15
C THR A 196 -9.51 16.49 -30.04
N THR A 197 -8.38 15.89 -30.42
CA THR A 197 -7.39 15.40 -29.46
C THR A 197 -6.24 16.39 -29.36
N TRP A 198 -5.96 16.86 -28.15
CA TRP A 198 -4.81 17.69 -27.85
C TRP A 198 -3.76 16.87 -27.14
N THR A 199 -2.60 16.71 -27.77
CA THR A 199 -1.52 15.87 -27.26
C THR A 199 -0.53 16.72 -26.47
N MET A 200 -0.25 16.36 -25.22
CA MET A 200 0.74 17.03 -24.37
C MET A 200 1.75 16.00 -23.85
N ARG A 201 3.02 16.42 -23.74
CA ARG A 201 4.07 15.58 -23.14
C ARG A 201 4.06 15.75 -21.62
N SER A 202 3.97 14.64 -20.88
CA SER A 202 4.05 14.67 -19.41
C SER A 202 5.48 14.91 -18.95
N THR A 203 5.66 15.38 -17.72
CA THR A 203 7.00 15.47 -17.13
C THR A 203 7.52 14.08 -16.77
N PHE A 204 8.83 13.88 -16.81
CA PHE A 204 9.43 12.57 -16.52
C PHE A 204 9.08 12.04 -15.12
N PRO A 205 9.10 12.84 -14.03
CA PRO A 205 8.71 12.36 -12.70
C PRO A 205 7.24 11.92 -12.63
N GLU A 206 6.33 12.69 -13.22
CA GLU A 206 4.90 12.34 -13.27
C GLU A 206 4.68 11.04 -14.06
N TYR A 207 5.44 10.84 -15.15
CA TYR A 207 5.40 9.60 -15.91
C TYR A 207 5.84 8.38 -15.08
N VAL A 208 6.94 8.49 -14.33
CA VAL A 208 7.42 7.41 -13.46
C VAL A 208 6.41 7.08 -12.37
N VAL A 209 5.80 8.10 -11.75
CA VAL A 209 4.74 7.92 -10.74
C VAL A 209 3.51 7.24 -11.35
N ALA A 210 3.06 7.67 -12.54
CA ALA A 210 1.92 7.04 -13.21
C ALA A 210 2.19 5.56 -13.55
N LEU A 211 3.38 5.23 -14.05
CA LEU A 211 3.72 3.85 -14.38
C LEU A 211 3.84 2.97 -13.12
N THR A 212 4.51 3.47 -12.08
CA THR A 212 4.68 2.73 -10.82
C THR A 212 3.37 2.49 -10.09
N THR A 213 2.43 3.43 -10.14
CA THR A 213 1.08 3.25 -9.58
C THR A 213 0.26 2.22 -10.36
N ILE A 214 0.39 2.15 -11.70
CA ILE A 214 -0.24 1.09 -12.51
C ILE A 214 0.33 -0.28 -12.17
N VAL A 215 1.65 -0.43 -12.11
CA VAL A 215 2.28 -1.71 -11.74
C VAL A 215 1.93 -2.06 -10.29
N GLY A 216 1.97 -1.08 -9.40
CA GLY A 216 1.63 -1.22 -7.98
C GLY A 216 0.19 -1.67 -7.78
N SER A 217 -0.77 -1.15 -8.54
CA SER A 217 -2.17 -1.55 -8.42
C SER A 217 -2.42 -3.00 -8.87
N VAL A 218 -1.71 -3.47 -9.91
CA VAL A 218 -1.74 -4.87 -10.32
C VAL A 218 -1.11 -5.79 -9.26
N LEU A 219 0.04 -5.41 -8.69
CA LEU A 219 0.65 -6.19 -7.62
C LEU A 219 -0.21 -6.20 -6.35
N PHE A 220 -0.81 -5.06 -6.02
CA PHE A 220 -1.70 -4.92 -4.87
C PHE A 220 -2.98 -5.74 -5.02
N SER A 221 -3.57 -5.83 -6.22
CA SER A 221 -4.75 -6.67 -6.43
C SER A 221 -4.45 -8.16 -6.22
N ILE A 222 -3.27 -8.62 -6.65
CA ILE A 222 -2.83 -10.01 -6.46
C ILE A 222 -2.48 -10.28 -4.98
N PHE A 223 -1.53 -9.54 -4.41
CA PHE A 223 -1.02 -9.83 -3.07
C PHE A 223 -1.94 -9.32 -1.95
N GLY A 224 -2.51 -8.14 -2.12
CA GLY A 224 -3.48 -7.57 -1.18
C GLY A 224 -4.79 -8.38 -1.16
N GLY A 225 -5.27 -8.79 -2.34
CA GLY A 225 -6.46 -9.65 -2.44
C GLY A 225 -6.28 -10.99 -1.75
N VAL A 226 -5.16 -11.68 -2.00
CA VAL A 226 -4.85 -12.96 -1.33
C VAL A 226 -4.69 -12.76 0.18
N GLY A 227 -3.95 -11.74 0.62
CA GLY A 227 -3.72 -11.47 2.04
C GLY A 227 -5.01 -11.20 2.83
N ILE A 228 -5.89 -10.38 2.27
CA ILE A 228 -7.19 -10.04 2.89
C ILE A 228 -8.13 -11.25 2.89
N ALA A 229 -8.07 -12.12 1.87
CA ALA A 229 -8.87 -13.34 1.82
C ALA A 229 -8.36 -14.44 2.78
N CYS A 230 -7.05 -14.50 3.03
CA CYS A 230 -6.45 -15.52 3.91
C CYS A 230 -6.91 -15.41 5.37
N LEU A 231 -7.15 -14.21 5.89
CA LEU A 231 -7.57 -14.00 7.29
C LEU A 231 -8.95 -14.63 7.60
N PRO A 232 -10.06 -14.30 6.90
CA PRO A 232 -11.36 -14.91 7.17
C PRO A 232 -11.36 -16.42 6.86
N LEU A 233 -10.66 -16.85 5.79
CA LEU A 233 -10.54 -18.28 5.48
C LEU A 233 -9.79 -19.04 6.58
N GLY A 234 -8.71 -18.46 7.11
CA GLY A 234 -7.95 -19.00 8.24
C GLY A 234 -8.78 -19.11 9.51
N LEU A 235 -9.61 -18.10 9.81
CA LEU A 235 -10.53 -18.14 10.95
C LEU A 235 -11.61 -19.21 10.80
N ILE A 236 -12.18 -19.38 9.61
CA ILE A 236 -13.15 -20.44 9.32
C ILE A 236 -12.49 -21.82 9.43
N PHE A 237 -11.30 -22.00 8.85
CA PHE A 237 -10.56 -23.26 8.97
C PHE A 237 -10.15 -23.58 10.41
N SER A 238 -9.82 -22.56 11.21
CA SER A 238 -9.53 -22.72 12.64
C SER A 238 -10.76 -23.27 13.38
N PHE A 239 -11.97 -22.82 13.04
CA PHE A 239 -13.19 -23.40 13.62
C PHE A 239 -13.48 -24.81 13.12
N ILE A 240 -13.28 -25.11 11.84
CA ILE A 240 -13.54 -26.44 11.26
C ILE A 240 -12.57 -27.49 11.84
N ARG A 241 -11.30 -27.12 11.98
CA ARG A 241 -10.22 -28.00 12.50
C ARG A 241 -10.13 -28.02 14.02
N ARG A 242 -11.09 -27.41 14.74
CA ARG A 242 -11.08 -27.38 16.20
C ARG A 242 -11.12 -28.81 16.80
N PRO A 243 -10.44 -29.04 17.94
CA PRO A 243 -10.59 -30.28 18.67
C PRO A 243 -12.01 -30.41 19.23
N LYS A 244 -12.65 -31.57 19.01
CA LYS A 244 -14.07 -31.81 19.35
C LYS A 244 -14.29 -32.45 20.72
N ALA A 245 -13.24 -32.94 21.38
CA ALA A 245 -13.34 -33.64 22.65
C ALA A 245 -12.13 -33.33 23.55
N VAL A 246 -12.40 -33.23 24.85
CA VAL A 246 -11.36 -33.15 25.89
C VAL A 246 -10.72 -34.53 26.02
N ILE A 247 -9.40 -34.59 25.92
CA ILE A 247 -8.63 -35.84 25.97
C ILE A 247 -8.50 -36.29 27.43
N THR A 248 -8.56 -37.61 27.67
CA THR A 248 -8.30 -38.18 29.01
C THR A 248 -6.82 -38.08 29.38
N ARG A 249 -6.50 -38.00 30.69
CA ARG A 249 -5.10 -37.90 31.16
C ARG A 249 -4.20 -39.01 30.60
N SER A 250 -4.72 -40.23 30.44
CA SER A 250 -3.95 -41.37 29.91
C SER A 250 -3.65 -41.25 28.42
N GLN A 251 -4.56 -40.69 27.62
CA GLN A 251 -4.33 -40.41 26.20
C GLN A 251 -3.35 -39.23 26.02
N TYR A 252 -3.48 -38.17 26.83
CA TYR A 252 -2.53 -37.06 26.84
C TYR A 252 -1.09 -37.54 27.11
N ILE A 253 -0.89 -38.39 28.13
CA ILE A 253 0.43 -38.94 28.43
C ILE A 253 0.96 -39.76 27.24
N LYS A 254 0.12 -40.56 26.58
CA LYS A 254 0.54 -41.33 25.40
C LYS A 254 0.99 -40.43 24.25
N GLU A 255 0.16 -39.47 23.84
CA GLU A 255 0.47 -38.55 22.74
C GLU A 255 1.66 -37.64 23.06
N ALA A 256 1.75 -37.11 24.29
CA ALA A 256 2.90 -36.33 24.74
C ALA A 256 4.20 -37.15 24.69
N THR A 257 4.15 -38.45 25.04
CA THR A 257 5.35 -39.31 24.92
C THR A 257 5.72 -39.59 23.47
N GLU A 258 4.77 -39.66 22.55
CA GLU A 258 5.03 -39.85 21.12
C GLU A 258 5.63 -38.58 20.48
N LEU A 259 5.06 -37.41 20.78
CA LEU A 259 5.62 -36.11 20.39
C LEU A 259 7.01 -35.92 20.98
N GLY A 260 7.23 -36.32 22.24
CA GLY A 260 8.55 -36.29 22.87
C GLY A 260 9.58 -37.19 22.18
N LYS A 261 9.17 -38.30 21.54
CA LYS A 261 10.07 -39.12 20.71
C LYS A 261 10.41 -38.41 19.41
N LYS A 262 9.43 -37.86 18.70
CA LYS A 262 9.64 -37.07 17.47
C LYS A 262 10.57 -35.87 17.72
N ALA A 263 10.37 -35.16 18.84
CA ALA A 263 11.23 -34.05 19.27
C ALA A 263 12.70 -34.48 19.45
N ARG A 264 12.93 -35.66 20.04
CA ARG A 264 14.29 -36.20 20.24
C ARG A 264 14.94 -36.61 18.92
N GLU A 265 14.18 -37.17 17.99
CA GLU A 265 14.67 -37.52 16.65
C GLU A 265 15.05 -36.25 15.86
N LEU A 266 14.19 -35.23 15.89
CA LEU A 266 14.45 -33.93 15.29
C LEU A 266 15.68 -33.25 15.89
N LYS A 267 15.82 -33.29 17.22
CA LYS A 267 17.00 -32.76 17.90
C LYS A 267 18.28 -33.46 17.43
N LYS A 268 18.28 -34.79 17.30
CA LYS A 268 19.43 -35.54 16.78
C LYS A 268 19.74 -35.16 15.33
N ALA A 269 18.72 -34.99 14.49
CA ALA A 269 18.91 -34.54 13.10
C ALA A 269 19.50 -33.13 13.02
N ALA A 270 19.03 -32.21 13.88
CA ALA A 270 19.58 -30.87 14.00
C ALA A 270 21.04 -30.87 14.49
N ASP A 271 21.36 -31.68 15.51
CA ASP A 271 22.71 -31.83 16.03
C ASP A 271 23.68 -32.40 14.98
N ALA A 272 23.23 -33.38 14.18
CA ALA A 272 24.01 -33.93 13.06
C ALA A 272 24.30 -32.87 11.99
N LEU A 273 23.31 -32.06 11.60
CA LEU A 273 23.49 -30.95 10.66
C LEU A 273 24.40 -29.85 11.23
N HIS A 274 24.38 -29.64 12.54
CA HIS A 274 25.28 -28.71 13.21
C HIS A 274 26.74 -29.21 13.21
N GLN A 275 26.96 -30.52 13.30
CA GLN A 275 28.29 -31.12 13.12
C GLN A 275 28.77 -31.02 11.67
N GLU A 276 27.89 -31.25 10.68
CA GLU A 276 28.22 -31.02 9.25
C GLU A 276 28.62 -29.56 8.97
N GLN A 277 27.99 -28.61 9.66
CA GLN A 277 28.35 -27.20 9.59
C GLN A 277 29.76 -26.94 10.12
N LYS A 278 30.12 -27.53 11.27
CA LYS A 278 31.48 -27.42 11.85
C LYS A 278 32.55 -28.03 10.93
N ASN A 279 32.20 -29.09 10.22
CA ASN A 279 33.06 -29.73 9.24
C ASN A 279 33.16 -28.95 7.89
N GLY A 280 32.55 -27.76 7.80
CA GLY A 280 32.70 -26.85 6.67
C GLY A 280 31.74 -27.09 5.49
N SER A 281 30.80 -28.03 5.59
CA SER A 281 29.90 -28.40 4.48
C SER A 281 28.66 -27.48 4.40
N LYS A 282 28.85 -26.20 4.07
CA LYS A 282 27.74 -25.23 3.87
C LYS A 282 27.12 -25.28 2.45
N GLY A 283 26.96 -26.48 1.91
CA GLY A 283 26.45 -26.70 0.55
C GLY A 283 24.93 -26.54 0.38
N ARG A 284 24.44 -26.69 -0.87
CA ARG A 284 23.00 -26.62 -1.21
C ARG A 284 22.17 -27.73 -0.53
N LYS A 285 22.75 -28.92 -0.35
CA LYS A 285 22.13 -30.07 0.34
C LYS A 285 21.88 -29.77 1.82
N TRP A 286 22.89 -29.20 2.51
CA TRP A 286 22.78 -28.79 3.91
C TRP A 286 21.68 -27.75 4.12
N ARG A 287 21.62 -26.71 3.27
CA ARG A 287 20.55 -25.69 3.33
C ARG A 287 19.15 -26.30 3.14
N LYS A 288 19.01 -27.30 2.27
CA LYS A 288 17.74 -28.02 2.05
C LYS A 288 17.35 -28.83 3.29
N ASN A 289 18.30 -29.52 3.90
CA ASN A 289 18.07 -30.33 5.10
C ASN A 289 17.71 -29.47 6.32
N ILE A 290 18.36 -28.31 6.50
CA ILE A 290 17.98 -27.36 7.56
C ILE A 290 16.56 -26.88 7.40
N LYS A 291 16.17 -26.45 6.19
CA LYS A 291 14.78 -26.03 5.92
C LYS A 291 13.77 -27.14 6.17
N ALA A 292 14.15 -28.40 5.94
CA ALA A 292 13.29 -29.54 6.23
C ALA A 292 13.11 -29.73 7.74
N VAL A 293 14.20 -29.69 8.51
CA VAL A 293 14.16 -29.78 9.98
C VAL A 293 13.40 -28.61 10.60
N GLU A 294 13.61 -27.39 10.10
CA GLU A 294 12.88 -26.19 10.54
C GLU A 294 11.37 -26.32 10.29
N LYS A 295 10.97 -26.82 9.11
CA LYS A 295 9.56 -27.10 8.80
C LYS A 295 8.97 -28.16 9.72
N GLU A 296 9.69 -29.25 9.98
CA GLU A 296 9.22 -30.30 10.88
C GLU A 296 9.15 -29.84 12.34
N LEU A 297 10.04 -28.94 12.76
CA LEU A 297 10.00 -28.32 14.07
C LEU A 297 8.76 -27.44 14.23
N LEU A 298 8.44 -26.61 13.23
CA LEU A 298 7.21 -25.80 13.24
C LEU A 298 5.95 -26.67 13.34
N LEU A 299 5.90 -27.77 12.58
CA LEU A 299 4.79 -28.72 12.68
C LEU A 299 4.70 -29.38 14.06
N LEU A 300 5.84 -29.71 14.67
CA LEU A 300 5.88 -30.26 16.02
C LEU A 300 5.41 -29.25 17.07
N GLU A 301 5.79 -27.97 16.93
CA GLU A 301 5.34 -26.89 17.81
C GLU A 301 3.82 -26.68 17.70
N ASP A 302 3.27 -26.69 16.47
CA ASP A 302 1.83 -26.67 16.23
C ASP A 302 1.12 -27.88 16.87
N ASP A 303 1.67 -29.08 16.75
CA ASP A 303 1.12 -30.31 17.35
C ASP A 303 1.16 -30.24 18.90
N VAL A 304 2.22 -29.69 19.49
CA VAL A 304 2.34 -29.50 20.95
C VAL A 304 1.34 -28.46 21.45
N ASN A 305 1.24 -27.31 20.77
CA ASN A 305 0.25 -26.28 21.10
C ASN A 305 -1.18 -26.82 21.01
N ALA A 306 -1.49 -27.64 20.00
CA ALA A 306 -2.78 -28.29 19.87
C ALA A 306 -3.04 -29.27 21.04
N LEU A 307 -2.03 -30.01 21.47
CA LEU A 307 -2.15 -30.93 22.61
C LEU A 307 -2.35 -30.19 23.94
N GLU A 308 -1.65 -29.08 24.15
CA GLU A 308 -1.82 -28.22 25.33
C GLU A 308 -3.21 -27.58 25.38
N GLU A 309 -3.76 -27.16 24.24
CA GLU A 309 -5.11 -26.60 24.16
C GLU A 309 -6.20 -27.65 24.46
N MET A 310 -5.95 -28.93 24.11
CA MET A 310 -6.87 -30.05 24.38
C MET A 310 -6.86 -30.53 25.85
N TYR A 311 -5.85 -30.16 26.64
CA TYR A 311 -5.74 -30.53 28.06
C TYR A 311 -5.39 -29.31 28.93
N PRO A 312 -6.37 -28.45 29.27
CA PRO A 312 -6.12 -27.27 30.09
C PRO A 312 -5.60 -27.67 31.47
N GLN A 313 -4.35 -27.34 31.77
CA GLN A 313 -3.73 -27.58 33.07
C GLN A 313 -4.18 -26.49 34.06
N GLY A 314 -4.97 -26.83 35.08
CA GLY A 314 -5.32 -25.92 36.18
C GLY A 314 -6.59 -26.27 36.94
N GLU A 315 -6.82 -25.59 38.08
CA GLU A 315 -7.98 -25.77 38.99
C GLU A 315 -9.33 -25.39 38.34
N LYS A 316 -9.33 -24.70 37.20
CA LYS A 316 -10.53 -24.23 36.48
C LYS A 316 -10.64 -24.77 35.05
N ALA A 317 -10.27 -26.03 34.83
CA ALA A 317 -10.23 -26.68 33.50
C ALA A 317 -11.50 -26.46 32.65
N GLU A 318 -12.69 -26.56 33.26
CA GLU A 318 -13.98 -26.37 32.60
C GLU A 318 -14.19 -24.94 32.08
N ALA A 319 -13.74 -23.93 32.84
CA ALA A 319 -13.86 -22.53 32.45
C ALA A 319 -12.86 -22.17 31.34
N THR A 320 -11.64 -22.72 31.40
CA THR A 320 -10.62 -22.53 30.37
C THR A 320 -11.06 -23.16 29.05
N TRP A 321 -11.66 -24.36 29.10
CA TRP A 321 -12.23 -25.03 27.93
C TRP A 321 -13.44 -24.31 27.35
N ALA A 322 -14.32 -23.78 28.19
CA ALA A 322 -15.43 -22.94 27.73
C ALA A 322 -14.92 -21.68 27.01
N MET A 323 -13.85 -21.06 27.51
CA MET A 323 -13.22 -19.88 26.89
C MET A 323 -12.54 -20.21 25.55
N THR A 324 -11.89 -21.36 25.39
CA THR A 324 -11.32 -21.78 24.10
C THR A 324 -12.42 -22.04 23.07
N ILE A 325 -13.50 -22.75 23.45
CA ILE A 325 -14.67 -22.94 22.58
C ILE A 325 -15.28 -21.59 22.16
N LEU A 326 -15.47 -20.68 23.12
CA LEU A 326 -16.01 -19.35 22.84
C LEU A 326 -15.09 -18.56 21.92
N GLY A 327 -13.77 -18.70 22.09
CA GLY A 327 -12.77 -18.17 21.17
C GLY A 327 -12.88 -18.73 19.75
N TYR A 328 -13.08 -20.04 19.58
CA TYR A 328 -13.31 -20.65 18.27
C TYR A 328 -14.62 -20.17 17.62
N LEU A 329 -15.68 -20.00 18.41
CA LEU A 329 -16.97 -19.51 17.93
C LEU A 329 -16.88 -18.03 17.53
N ALA A 330 -16.15 -17.22 18.30
CA ALA A 330 -15.82 -15.84 17.95
C ALA A 330 -14.99 -15.75 16.65
N LYS A 331 -14.01 -16.63 16.45
CA LYS A 331 -13.25 -16.74 15.19
C LYS A 331 -14.19 -17.03 14.00
N LEU A 332 -15.15 -17.94 14.16
CA LEU A 332 -16.14 -18.21 13.10
C LEU A 332 -17.01 -16.99 12.81
N VAL A 333 -17.52 -16.32 13.84
CA VAL A 333 -18.33 -15.10 13.67
C VAL A 333 -17.52 -14.04 12.91
N LEU A 334 -16.29 -13.77 13.32
CA LEU A 334 -15.40 -12.82 12.64
C LEU A 334 -15.08 -13.24 11.20
N GLY A 335 -14.88 -14.54 10.95
CA GLY A 335 -14.65 -15.07 9.60
C GLY A 335 -15.86 -14.93 8.67
N VAL A 336 -17.07 -15.22 9.17
CA VAL A 336 -18.32 -15.13 8.40
C VAL A 336 -18.72 -13.68 8.15
N PHE A 337 -18.59 -12.78 9.12
CA PHE A 337 -18.86 -11.35 8.90
C PHE A 337 -17.77 -10.65 8.07
N GLY A 338 -16.51 -11.11 8.15
CA GLY A 338 -15.41 -10.57 7.35
C GLY A 338 -15.44 -10.98 5.88
N SER A 339 -16.02 -12.14 5.54
CA SER A 339 -16.04 -12.67 4.18
C SER A 339 -16.83 -11.79 3.17
N PRO A 340 -18.05 -11.33 3.45
CA PRO A 340 -18.81 -10.46 2.55
C PRO A 340 -18.14 -9.10 2.31
N TRP A 341 -17.56 -8.51 3.38
CA TRP A 341 -16.84 -7.24 3.33
C TRP A 341 -15.62 -7.34 2.41
N ASN A 342 -14.86 -8.44 2.54
CA ASN A 342 -13.67 -8.69 1.72
C ASN A 342 -14.02 -9.00 0.27
N CYS A 343 -15.11 -9.73 0.00
CA CYS A 343 -15.60 -9.94 -1.36
C CYS A 343 -16.02 -8.62 -2.02
N SER A 344 -16.68 -7.73 -1.29
CA SER A 344 -17.07 -6.41 -1.80
C SER A 344 -15.84 -5.57 -2.18
N ILE A 345 -14.81 -5.53 -1.32
CA ILE A 345 -13.55 -4.83 -1.59
C ILE A 345 -12.83 -5.40 -2.83
N CYS A 346 -12.75 -6.73 -2.96
CA CYS A 346 -12.13 -7.35 -4.13
C CYS A 346 -12.88 -7.02 -5.43
N ILE A 347 -14.21 -6.98 -5.40
CA ILE A 347 -15.04 -6.60 -6.55
C ILE A 347 -14.82 -5.13 -6.90
N PHE A 348 -14.83 -4.22 -5.91
CA PHE A 348 -14.59 -2.79 -6.13
C PHE A 348 -13.15 -2.47 -6.58
N LEU A 349 -12.15 -3.26 -6.19
CA LEU A 349 -10.76 -3.10 -6.66
C LEU A 349 -10.53 -3.68 -8.07
N LEU A 350 -11.27 -4.71 -8.47
CA LEU A 350 -11.16 -5.32 -9.80
C LEU A 350 -12.00 -4.61 -10.87
N LEU A 351 -13.15 -4.02 -10.49
CA LEU A 351 -14.01 -3.26 -11.40
C LEU A 351 -13.34 -2.08 -12.13
N PRO A 352 -12.44 -1.26 -11.54
CA PRO A 352 -11.77 -0.19 -12.27
C PRO A 352 -10.85 -0.70 -13.39
N PHE A 353 -10.36 -1.96 -13.33
CA PHE A 353 -9.58 -2.55 -14.42
C PHE A 353 -10.45 -2.92 -15.64
N ALA A 354 -11.73 -3.26 -15.42
CA ALA A 354 -12.67 -3.53 -16.52
C ALA A 354 -13.35 -2.27 -17.07
N CYS A 355 -13.20 -1.13 -16.38
CA CYS A 355 -13.89 0.13 -16.69
C CYS A 355 -12.93 1.32 -16.74
N CYS A 356 -11.74 1.14 -17.33
CA CYS A 356 -10.80 2.24 -17.57
C CYS A 356 -11.42 3.37 -18.45
N ASP A 357 -12.50 3.08 -19.19
CA ASP A 357 -13.25 4.07 -19.97
C ASP A 357 -14.32 4.85 -19.18
N CYS A 358 -14.68 4.43 -17.96
CA CYS A 358 -15.76 5.09 -17.19
C CYS A 358 -15.27 6.01 -16.07
N TRP A 359 -14.06 5.81 -15.55
CA TRP A 359 -13.56 6.64 -14.42
C TRP A 359 -13.05 8.03 -14.83
N GLY A 360 -12.93 8.31 -16.12
CA GLY A 360 -12.52 9.63 -16.63
C GLY A 360 -13.59 10.72 -16.54
N ASN A 361 -14.88 10.36 -16.47
CA ASN A 361 -15.97 11.34 -16.50
C ASN A 361 -16.61 11.63 -15.13
N ASP A 362 -16.56 10.68 -14.19
CA ASP A 362 -17.37 10.78 -12.96
C ASP A 362 -16.55 11.01 -11.68
N ALA A 363 -15.22 10.93 -11.73
CA ALA A 363 -14.34 11.24 -10.58
C ALA A 363 -14.05 12.75 -10.42
N TRP A 364 -14.44 13.57 -11.40
CA TRP A 364 -14.28 15.03 -11.39
C TRP A 364 -15.56 15.78 -11.82
N PRO A 365 -16.76 15.54 -11.27
CA PRO A 365 -17.95 16.27 -11.71
C PRO A 365 -17.96 17.73 -11.23
N GLU A 366 -16.98 18.17 -10.43
CA GLU A 366 -16.89 19.55 -9.92
C GLU A 366 -15.44 20.09 -9.90
N THR A 367 -14.61 19.81 -10.90
CA THR A 367 -13.53 20.77 -11.20
C THR A 367 -14.17 22.00 -11.80
N GLY A 368 -14.38 22.99 -10.93
CA GLY A 368 -14.71 24.35 -11.32
C GLY A 368 -13.86 24.78 -12.51
N VAL A 369 -14.53 25.48 -13.43
CA VAL A 369 -13.95 26.26 -14.50
C VAL A 369 -12.67 26.94 -14.00
N TYR A 370 -11.51 26.40 -14.34
CA TYR A 370 -10.25 27.11 -14.18
C TYR A 370 -10.25 28.23 -15.21
N HIS A 371 -10.71 29.41 -14.80
CA HIS A 371 -10.33 30.65 -15.46
C HIS A 371 -8.82 30.80 -15.28
N TYR A 372 -8.05 30.49 -16.33
CA TYR A 372 -6.73 31.09 -16.47
C TYR A 372 -6.93 32.61 -16.51
N PRO A 373 -6.27 33.39 -15.65
CA PRO A 373 -6.18 34.82 -15.87
C PRO A 373 -5.40 35.03 -17.18
N SER A 374 -6.13 35.43 -18.22
CA SER A 374 -5.59 35.94 -19.48
C SER A 374 -4.86 37.25 -19.23
N ASN A 375 -3.67 37.19 -18.64
CA ASN A 375 -2.76 38.32 -18.47
C ASN A 375 -1.40 38.11 -19.14
N GLU A 376 -1.31 37.21 -20.14
CA GLU A 376 -0.28 37.30 -21.15
C GLU A 376 -0.93 37.71 -22.47
N VAL A 377 -0.95 39.02 -22.69
CA VAL A 377 -1.08 39.60 -24.02
C VAL A 377 0.16 39.13 -24.80
N MET A 378 0.03 38.01 -25.52
CA MET A 378 0.94 37.70 -26.62
C MET A 378 0.66 38.74 -27.72
N THR A 379 1.44 39.81 -27.70
CA THR A 379 1.65 40.64 -28.88
C THR A 379 2.32 39.79 -29.95
N PHE A 380 1.75 39.85 -31.15
CA PHE A 380 2.19 39.24 -32.41
C PHE A 380 3.69 39.34 -32.69
#